data_AF-M0GM02-F1
#
_entry.id   AF-M0GM02-F1
#
_cell.length_a   1.000
_cell.length_b   1.000
_cell.length_c   1.000
_cell.angle_alpha   90.00
_cell.angle_beta   90.00
_cell.angle_gamma   90.00
#
_symmetry.space_group_name_H-M   'P 1'
#
loop_
_entity.id
_entity.type
_entity.pdbx_description
1 polymer ?
#
loop_
_entity_poly.entity_id
_entity_poly.type
_entity_poly.pdbx_seq_one_letter_code
_entity_poly.pdbx_strand_id
1 'polypeptide(L)'
;MKRRDALKTLGIGALAATAGCLGGFEQQSAWRDPPLVDDRPDAVYLPAVTEGMKMYGKTTAGPYGVALTYSYPHRFWTAAGSDLGKTVVEADDSIHLMASLWDAETGTVLPLDAGVSIEILRDGDLVSEEVAYPMLSQQMGMHYGSNYVLDGEGDYEARVHVGGTSLSRTGSFAGRFESAETATFEFAFDTDDLYDVELRRLGDEAGSRGAVPAMEMMGVPTGKAPAVSDLPGRHLGRQTSADALFDAFVVDDGSRFGVDGAYLYVSARTPHNEFVLPMMGVRATLERDGTTTLDGARLARTLDPDLSYHYGTGVEAVDSGDALTLSVDVPPQVARHDGYETAFMAFEPMRFEV
;
A
#
# COMPACT_ATOMS: atom_id res chain seq x y z
N MET A 1 61.16 14.58 -39.79
CA MET A 1 61.99 13.40 -39.48
C MET A 1 62.05 13.25 -37.96
N LYS A 2 61.49 12.16 -37.40
CA LYS A 2 62.18 11.12 -36.58
C LYS A 2 63.09 11.67 -35.47
N ARG A 3 63.12 11.18 -34.22
CA ARG A 3 62.46 10.11 -33.44
C ARG A 3 63.22 10.08 -32.08
N ARG A 4 62.52 9.75 -30.97
CA ARG A 4 63.02 8.93 -29.81
C ARG A 4 64.06 9.56 -28.86
N ASP A 5 64.19 9.27 -27.57
CA ASP A 5 63.56 8.42 -26.51
C ASP A 5 64.09 9.05 -25.18
N ALA A 6 63.31 9.38 -24.15
CA ALA A 6 62.67 8.57 -23.09
C ALA A 6 63.62 7.90 -22.06
N LEU A 7 63.24 8.03 -20.77
CA LEU A 7 63.64 7.31 -19.52
C LEU A 7 64.84 7.91 -18.74
N LYS A 8 64.84 8.06 -17.41
CA LYS A 8 64.04 7.56 -16.25
C LYS A 8 64.46 8.38 -15.01
N THR A 9 63.54 8.79 -14.13
CA THR A 9 63.70 8.54 -12.67
C THR A 9 62.33 8.55 -11.99
N LEU A 10 62.08 7.53 -11.18
CA LEU A 10 60.86 7.27 -10.44
C LEU A 10 60.66 8.26 -9.28
N GLY A 11 59.42 8.69 -9.09
CA GLY A 11 58.91 9.23 -7.83
C GLY A 11 57.55 8.59 -7.56
N ILE A 12 57.55 7.45 -6.88
CA ILE A 12 56.34 6.81 -6.35
C ILE A 12 55.89 7.66 -5.16
N GLY A 13 54.84 8.45 -5.33
CA GLY A 13 54.21 9.25 -4.30
C GLY A 13 52.79 8.77 -4.04
N ALA A 14 52.63 8.03 -2.94
CA ALA A 14 51.42 7.79 -2.15
C ALA A 14 50.04 7.85 -2.86
N LEU A 15 49.57 6.70 -3.35
CA LEU A 15 48.14 6.39 -3.40
C LEU A 15 47.71 6.05 -1.96
N ALA A 16 47.21 7.05 -1.23
CA ALA A 16 46.43 6.79 -0.03
C ALA A 16 45.11 6.14 -0.47
N ALA A 17 44.90 4.90 -0.05
CA ALA A 17 43.67 4.17 -0.31
C ALA A 17 42.50 4.81 0.45
N THR A 18 41.67 5.56 -0.25
CA THR A 18 40.33 5.96 0.20
C THR A 18 39.36 4.79 -0.02
N ALA A 19 39.54 3.70 0.74
CA ALA A 19 38.69 2.51 0.60
C ALA A 19 37.31 2.67 1.27
N GLY A 20 37.07 3.72 2.05
CA GLY A 20 35.80 3.95 2.76
C GLY A 20 34.81 4.89 2.04
N CYS A 21 35.29 5.91 1.32
CA CYS A 21 34.39 6.90 0.73
C CYS A 21 33.69 6.40 -0.55
N LEU A 22 34.37 5.62 -1.39
CA LEU A 22 33.78 5.08 -2.62
C LEU A 22 32.63 4.11 -2.35
N GLY A 23 32.74 3.27 -1.32
CA GLY A 23 31.67 2.35 -0.92
C GLY A 23 30.41 3.07 -0.45
N GLY A 24 30.56 4.10 0.40
CA GLY A 24 29.44 4.93 0.85
C GLY A 24 28.77 5.73 -0.27
N PHE A 25 29.54 6.26 -1.22
CA PHE A 25 28.99 6.98 -2.39
C PHE A 25 28.29 6.04 -3.40
N GLU A 26 28.83 4.85 -3.66
CA GLU A 26 28.17 3.85 -4.52
C GLU A 26 26.90 3.29 -3.88
N GLN A 27 26.93 3.03 -2.57
CA GLN A 27 25.79 2.63 -1.76
C GLN A 27 24.71 3.74 -1.84
N GLN A 28 25.03 4.99 -1.46
CA GLN A 28 24.14 6.17 -1.59
C GLN A 28 23.56 6.39 -3.00
N SER A 29 24.34 6.20 -4.05
CA SER A 29 23.87 6.36 -5.43
C SER A 29 22.92 5.24 -5.87
N ALA A 30 23.10 4.02 -5.37
CA ALA A 30 22.23 2.88 -5.69
C ALA A 30 20.86 2.99 -4.98
N TRP A 31 20.79 3.68 -3.85
CA TRP A 31 19.56 3.91 -3.08
C TRP A 31 18.66 4.99 -3.67
N ARG A 32 19.24 6.07 -4.21
CA ARG A 32 18.47 7.20 -4.74
C ARG A 32 17.70 6.87 -6.02
N ASP A 33 18.19 5.92 -6.80
CA ASP A 33 17.43 5.41 -7.96
C ASP A 33 17.74 3.92 -8.14
N PRO A 34 17.07 3.04 -7.38
CA PRO A 34 17.24 1.60 -7.52
C PRO A 34 16.95 1.20 -8.97
N PRO A 35 17.56 0.13 -9.53
CA PRO A 35 17.20 -0.32 -10.87
C PRO A 35 15.69 -0.47 -11.02
N LEU A 36 15.13 0.02 -12.12
CA LEU A 36 13.75 -0.24 -12.51
C LEU A 36 13.76 -1.26 -13.63
N VAL A 37 12.78 -2.16 -13.65
CA VAL A 37 12.66 -3.12 -14.75
C VAL A 37 12.34 -2.37 -16.05
N ASP A 38 13.03 -2.72 -17.12
CA ASP A 38 12.72 -2.28 -18.48
C ASP A 38 11.57 -3.14 -19.06
N ASP A 39 10.69 -2.54 -19.86
CA ASP A 39 9.55 -3.25 -20.51
C ASP A 39 8.62 -3.99 -19.53
N ARG A 40 8.22 -3.29 -18.47
CA ARG A 40 7.33 -3.79 -17.42
C ARG A 40 5.95 -4.17 -17.97
N PRO A 41 5.37 -5.30 -17.54
CA PRO A 41 4.02 -5.66 -17.95
C PRO A 41 2.98 -4.73 -17.31
N ASP A 42 1.84 -4.55 -17.96
CA ASP A 42 0.62 -3.94 -17.38
C ASP A 42 -0.08 -4.92 -16.42
N ALA A 43 0.63 -5.35 -15.37
CA ALA A 43 0.20 -6.36 -14.40
C ALA A 43 1.12 -6.36 -13.17
N VAL A 44 0.77 -7.16 -12.15
CA VAL A 44 1.66 -7.44 -11.02
C VAL A 44 2.88 -8.22 -11.51
N TYR A 45 4.06 -7.73 -11.13
CA TYR A 45 5.33 -8.31 -11.56
C TYR A 45 6.41 -8.24 -10.48
N LEU A 46 7.43 -9.09 -10.59
CA LEU A 46 8.56 -9.11 -9.66
C LEU A 46 9.47 -7.88 -9.90
N PRO A 47 9.70 -7.02 -8.88
CA PRO A 47 10.52 -5.81 -9.05
C PRO A 47 12.00 -6.16 -9.28
N ALA A 48 12.81 -5.18 -9.71
CA ALA A 48 14.25 -5.43 -9.87
C ALA A 48 14.97 -5.66 -8.53
N VAL A 49 14.48 -4.98 -7.49
CA VAL A 49 15.00 -5.02 -6.12
C VAL A 49 13.82 -5.19 -5.17
N THR A 50 14.02 -6.00 -4.14
CA THR A 50 13.16 -6.04 -2.95
C THR A 50 13.88 -5.39 -1.80
N GLU A 51 13.14 -4.59 -1.05
CA GLU A 51 13.63 -3.82 0.08
C GLU A 51 12.91 -4.28 1.35
N GLY A 52 13.69 -4.48 2.42
CA GLY A 52 13.16 -4.79 3.73
C GLY A 52 12.55 -3.57 4.40
N MET A 53 12.30 -3.68 5.69
CA MET A 53 12.03 -2.54 6.56
C MET A 53 12.53 -2.87 7.96
N LYS A 54 12.73 -1.83 8.78
CA LYS A 54 12.91 -1.95 10.23
C LYS A 54 11.78 -1.22 10.94
N MET A 55 11.63 -1.47 12.24
CA MET A 55 10.53 -0.92 13.06
C MET A 55 11.09 -0.13 14.24
N TYR A 56 10.59 1.09 14.42
CA TYR A 56 10.87 1.89 15.61
C TYR A 56 9.97 1.50 16.79
N GLY A 57 8.72 1.13 16.51
CA GLY A 57 7.86 0.56 17.54
C GLY A 57 6.42 0.39 17.13
N LYS A 58 5.61 -0.06 18.10
CA LYS A 58 4.15 -0.17 18.00
C LYS A 58 3.52 0.43 19.24
N THR A 59 2.40 1.11 19.04
CA THR A 59 1.60 1.67 20.13
C THR A 59 0.12 1.67 19.74
N THR A 60 -0.72 2.18 20.64
CA THR A 60 -2.15 2.40 20.39
C THR A 60 -2.50 3.86 20.62
N ALA A 61 -3.37 4.41 19.78
CA ALA A 61 -3.98 5.73 19.97
C ALA A 61 -5.48 5.61 19.74
N GLY A 62 -6.28 5.83 20.79
CA GLY A 62 -7.72 5.55 20.75
C GLY A 62 -8.01 4.11 20.30
N PRO A 63 -8.84 3.90 19.26
CA PRO A 63 -9.14 2.56 18.73
C PRO A 63 -8.05 2.01 17.79
N TYR A 64 -7.05 2.81 17.43
CA TYR A 64 -6.04 2.45 16.45
C TYR A 64 -4.86 1.72 17.10
N GLY A 65 -4.45 0.61 16.52
CA GLY A 65 -3.07 0.14 16.62
C GLY A 65 -2.23 0.81 15.53
N VAL A 66 -1.05 1.29 15.90
CA VAL A 66 -0.14 2.01 15.02
C VAL A 66 1.25 1.40 15.14
N ALA A 67 1.89 1.12 14.02
CA ALA A 67 3.30 0.73 13.96
C ALA A 67 4.08 1.73 13.13
N LEU A 68 5.19 2.23 13.66
CA LEU A 68 6.11 3.10 12.95
C LEU A 68 7.28 2.26 12.43
N THR A 69 7.40 2.21 11.11
CA THR A 69 8.42 1.45 10.38
C THR A 69 9.16 2.36 9.44
N TYR A 70 10.37 1.96 9.04
CA TYR A 70 11.19 2.75 8.14
C TYR A 70 11.99 1.89 7.17
N SER A 71 12.39 2.53 6.09
CA SER A 71 13.30 1.97 5.09
C SER A 71 14.07 3.09 4.38
N TYR A 72 14.86 2.73 3.36
CA TYR A 72 15.53 3.71 2.51
C TYR A 72 14.50 4.59 1.82
N PRO A 73 14.80 5.89 1.61
CA PRO A 73 14.05 6.70 0.66
C PRO A 73 13.93 5.98 -0.67
N HIS A 74 12.71 5.83 -1.17
CA HIS A 74 12.48 5.20 -2.46
C HIS A 74 11.37 5.89 -3.23
N ARG A 75 11.37 5.62 -4.54
CA ARG A 75 10.34 6.11 -5.46
C ARG A 75 9.03 5.38 -5.24
N PHE A 76 7.93 6.05 -5.55
CA PHE A 76 6.59 5.46 -5.59
C PHE A 76 5.71 6.20 -6.60
N TRP A 77 4.54 5.65 -6.91
CA TRP A 77 3.60 6.24 -7.86
C TRP A 77 2.28 6.56 -7.18
N THR A 78 1.99 7.85 -7.01
CA THR A 78 0.69 8.32 -6.52
C THR A 78 -0.35 8.25 -7.64
N ALA A 79 -1.57 7.83 -7.32
CA ALA A 79 -2.68 7.81 -8.26
C ALA A 79 -3.58 9.05 -8.11
N ALA A 80 -3.95 9.65 -9.24
CA ALA A 80 -4.93 10.73 -9.32
C ALA A 80 -5.91 10.45 -10.46
N GLY A 81 -7.09 9.93 -10.13
CA GLY A 81 -8.02 9.42 -11.14
C GLY A 81 -7.40 8.23 -11.87
N SER A 82 -7.21 8.37 -13.18
CA SER A 82 -6.55 7.36 -14.03
C SER A 82 -5.05 7.59 -14.24
N ASP A 83 -4.51 8.70 -13.72
CA ASP A 83 -3.13 9.10 -13.95
C ASP A 83 -2.23 8.66 -12.80
N LEU A 84 -0.97 8.32 -13.11
CA LEU A 84 0.06 7.99 -12.14
C LEU A 84 1.15 9.07 -12.16
N GLY A 85 1.40 9.68 -11.00
CA GLY A 85 2.52 10.58 -10.78
C GLY A 85 3.67 9.82 -10.12
N LYS A 86 4.87 9.86 -10.72
CA LYS A 86 6.07 9.29 -10.10
C LYS A 86 6.65 10.30 -9.11
N THR A 87 6.75 9.91 -7.85
CA THR A 87 7.58 10.58 -6.84
C THR A 87 8.99 9.99 -6.92
N VAL A 88 10.00 10.84 -7.08
CA VAL A 88 11.41 10.45 -7.11
C VAL A 88 12.03 10.67 -5.73
N VAL A 89 13.16 10.02 -5.48
CA VAL A 89 13.97 10.29 -4.28
C VAL A 89 14.78 11.56 -4.51
N GLU A 90 14.61 12.53 -3.63
CA GLU A 90 15.36 13.78 -3.68
C GLU A 90 16.72 13.64 -2.98
N ALA A 91 17.60 14.62 -3.18
CA ALA A 91 18.97 14.54 -2.63
C ALA A 91 19.00 14.68 -1.10
N ASP A 92 18.01 15.37 -0.52
CA ASP A 92 17.84 15.63 0.90
C ASP A 92 16.95 14.62 1.61
N ASP A 93 16.23 13.77 0.89
CA ASP A 93 15.49 12.66 1.47
C ASP A 93 16.41 11.79 2.34
N SER A 94 16.05 11.66 3.61
CA SER A 94 16.85 10.99 4.63
C SER A 94 16.33 9.59 4.96
N ILE A 95 15.00 9.43 4.99
CA ILE A 95 14.34 8.18 5.36
C ILE A 95 12.99 8.04 4.65
N HIS A 96 12.58 6.82 4.31
CA HIS A 96 11.18 6.52 4.02
C HIS A 96 10.50 6.08 5.30
N LEU A 97 9.66 6.94 5.88
CA LEU A 97 8.98 6.67 7.14
C LEU A 97 7.53 6.26 6.86
N MET A 98 7.10 5.18 7.51
CA MET A 98 5.83 4.54 7.26
C MET A 98 5.06 4.27 8.55
N ALA A 99 3.74 4.41 8.49
CA ALA A 99 2.80 3.99 9.52
C ALA A 99 1.90 2.86 8.99
N SER A 100 1.75 1.79 9.77
CA SER A 100 0.70 0.78 9.55
C SER A 100 -0.44 1.01 10.54
N LEU A 101 -1.68 0.99 10.06
CA LEU A 101 -2.89 1.27 10.87
C LEU A 101 -3.86 0.10 10.86
N TRP A 102 -4.30 -0.31 12.04
CA TRP A 102 -5.32 -1.35 12.22
C TRP A 102 -6.23 -1.03 13.40
N ASP A 103 -7.40 -1.66 13.46
CA ASP A 103 -8.24 -1.64 14.66
C ASP A 103 -7.59 -2.48 15.76
N ALA A 104 -7.25 -1.87 16.89
CA ALA A 104 -6.51 -2.54 17.97
C ALA A 104 -7.27 -3.73 18.58
N GLU A 105 -8.60 -3.76 18.44
CA GLU A 105 -9.45 -4.81 19.01
C GLU A 105 -9.59 -6.01 18.05
N THR A 106 -9.85 -5.78 16.76
CA THR A 106 -10.10 -6.86 15.80
C THR A 106 -8.88 -7.27 14.99
N GLY A 107 -7.84 -6.44 14.93
CA GLY A 107 -6.70 -6.64 14.03
C GLY A 107 -6.99 -6.28 12.57
N THR A 108 -8.16 -5.72 12.26
CA THR A 108 -8.55 -5.35 10.90
C THR A 108 -7.74 -4.13 10.44
N VAL A 109 -6.99 -4.25 9.34
CA VAL A 109 -6.30 -3.10 8.73
C VAL A 109 -7.31 -2.05 8.27
N LEU A 110 -6.92 -0.78 8.36
CA LEU A 110 -7.79 0.36 8.10
C LEU A 110 -7.28 1.16 6.89
N PRO A 111 -7.74 0.87 5.67
CA PRO A 111 -7.45 1.68 4.48
C PRO A 111 -8.26 2.99 4.46
N LEU A 112 -7.88 3.93 5.34
CA LEU A 112 -8.33 5.32 5.34
C LEU A 112 -7.88 6.04 4.07
N ASP A 113 -8.79 6.76 3.42
CA ASP A 113 -8.56 7.43 2.13
C ASP A 113 -7.88 8.80 2.24
N ALA A 114 -7.83 9.38 3.44
CA ALA A 114 -7.13 10.61 3.74
C ALA A 114 -6.88 10.74 5.25
N GLY A 115 -6.15 11.79 5.64
CA GLY A 115 -6.05 12.22 7.02
C GLY A 115 -4.97 11.54 7.85
N VAL A 116 -3.96 10.94 7.20
CA VAL A 116 -2.76 10.46 7.90
C VAL A 116 -1.59 11.39 7.58
N SER A 117 -0.96 11.95 8.61
CA SER A 117 0.30 12.69 8.50
C SER A 117 1.27 12.22 9.57
N ILE A 118 2.57 12.43 9.32
CA ILE A 118 3.61 12.18 10.32
C ILE A 118 4.36 13.49 10.51
N GLU A 119 4.26 14.03 11.73
CA GLU A 119 5.05 15.17 12.19
C GLU A 119 6.32 14.63 12.86
N ILE A 120 7.49 15.16 12.50
CA ILE A 120 8.78 14.79 13.10
C ILE A 120 9.35 16.00 13.82
N LEU A 121 9.67 15.82 15.09
CA LEU A 121 10.22 16.85 15.96
C LEU A 121 11.59 16.44 16.52
N ARG A 122 12.42 17.44 16.81
CA ARG A 122 13.65 17.29 17.60
C ARG A 122 13.66 18.34 18.68
N ASP A 123 13.85 17.92 19.93
CA ASP A 123 13.83 18.81 21.11
C ASP A 123 12.56 19.69 21.20
N GLY A 124 11.45 19.22 20.64
CA GLY A 124 10.16 19.93 20.58
C GLY A 124 9.99 20.90 19.40
N ASP A 125 11.03 21.11 18.58
CA ASP A 125 10.96 21.91 17.36
C ASP A 125 10.62 21.04 16.15
N LEU A 126 9.77 21.55 15.25
CA LEU A 126 9.39 20.87 14.01
C LEU A 126 10.59 20.74 13.07
N VAL A 127 10.86 19.52 12.61
CA VAL A 127 11.90 19.19 11.63
C VAL A 127 11.30 19.00 10.25
N SER A 128 10.27 18.15 10.17
CA SER A 128 9.56 17.84 8.92
C SER A 128 8.14 17.39 9.24
N GLU A 129 7.21 17.67 8.33
CA GLU A 129 5.84 17.14 8.38
C GLU A 129 5.42 16.85 6.95
N GLU A 130 4.89 15.65 6.71
CA GLU A 130 4.34 15.28 5.42
C GLU A 130 3.00 14.58 5.58
N VAL A 131 2.18 14.69 4.55
CA VAL A 131 1.04 13.79 4.38
C VAL A 131 1.62 12.40 4.08
N ALA A 132 1.24 11.42 4.90
CA ALA A 132 1.61 10.04 4.64
C ALA A 132 0.62 9.44 3.64
N TYR A 133 1.08 9.19 2.42
CA TYR A 133 0.22 8.70 1.36
C TYR A 133 -0.24 7.27 1.65
N PRO A 134 -1.53 6.92 1.43
CA PRO A 134 -1.95 5.54 1.45
C PRO A 134 -1.22 4.76 0.35
N MET A 135 -0.52 3.70 0.74
CA MET A 135 0.39 2.94 -0.10
C MET A 135 0.08 1.45 -0.07
N LEU A 136 0.40 0.79 -1.18
CA LEU A 136 0.31 -0.65 -1.35
C LEU A 136 1.62 -1.20 -1.92
N SER A 137 2.28 -2.08 -1.17
CA SER A 137 3.47 -2.82 -1.62
C SER A 137 3.25 -4.33 -1.60
N GLN A 138 4.06 -5.07 -2.37
CA GLN A 138 3.97 -6.53 -2.42
C GLN A 138 4.29 -7.18 -1.07
N GLN A 139 5.25 -6.65 -0.31
CA GLN A 139 5.71 -7.27 0.93
C GLN A 139 4.92 -6.78 2.15
N MET A 140 4.66 -5.48 2.26
CA MET A 140 4.03 -4.88 3.45
C MET A 140 2.50 -4.78 3.34
N GLY A 141 1.96 -4.86 2.13
CA GLY A 141 0.55 -4.61 1.90
C GLY A 141 0.18 -3.15 2.15
N MET A 142 -0.94 -2.91 2.85
CA MET A 142 -1.47 -1.56 3.07
C MET A 142 -0.73 -0.83 4.20
N HIS A 143 -0.19 0.35 3.90
CA HIS A 143 0.49 1.22 4.85
C HIS A 143 0.37 2.69 4.42
N TYR A 144 0.91 3.60 5.21
CA TYR A 144 0.96 5.04 4.92
C TYR A 144 2.40 5.49 4.96
N GLY A 145 2.89 6.21 3.94
CA GLY A 145 4.31 6.56 3.90
C GLY A 145 4.64 7.77 3.04
N SER A 146 5.82 8.33 3.29
CA SER A 146 6.47 9.33 2.46
C SER A 146 7.98 9.31 2.72
N ASN A 147 8.74 9.98 1.86
CA ASN A 147 10.13 10.32 2.16
C ASN A 147 10.15 11.57 3.04
N TYR A 148 11.08 11.61 4.00
CA TYR A 148 11.24 12.71 4.94
C TYR A 148 12.70 13.18 4.97
N VAL A 149 12.87 14.48 5.18
CA VAL A 149 14.18 15.12 5.42
C VAL A 149 14.41 15.24 6.92
N LEU A 150 15.58 14.78 7.39
CA LEU A 150 16.00 14.87 8.79
C LEU A 150 17.25 15.74 8.91
N ASP A 151 17.39 16.43 10.04
CA ASP A 151 18.58 17.21 10.40
C ASP A 151 19.74 16.32 10.93
N GLY A 152 20.11 15.28 10.18
CA GLY A 152 21.18 14.34 10.54
C GLY A 152 20.78 13.29 11.58
N GLU A 153 21.75 12.46 11.98
CA GLU A 153 21.53 11.40 12.98
C GLU A 153 21.20 11.96 14.37
N GLY A 154 20.48 11.18 15.17
CA GLY A 154 20.15 11.51 16.55
C GLY A 154 18.71 11.14 16.94
N ASP A 155 18.28 11.63 18.10
CA ASP A 155 16.96 11.35 18.65
C ASP A 155 15.89 12.30 18.09
N TYR A 156 14.69 11.75 17.87
CA TYR A 156 13.53 12.41 17.31
C TYR A 156 12.22 11.90 17.94
N GLU A 157 11.19 12.73 17.90
CA GLU A 157 9.80 12.35 18.18
C GLU A 157 9.02 12.31 16.87
N ALA A 158 8.37 11.20 16.55
CA ALA A 158 7.37 11.13 15.48
C ALA A 158 5.96 11.12 16.07
N ARG A 159 5.09 11.99 15.56
CA ARG A 159 3.66 12.00 15.83
C ARG A 159 2.90 11.61 14.59
N VAL A 160 2.32 10.42 14.63
CA VAL A 160 1.42 9.92 13.58
C VAL A 160 0.01 10.43 13.91
N HIS A 161 -0.45 11.39 13.12
CA HIS A 161 -1.81 11.90 13.22
C HIS A 161 -2.74 11.05 12.35
N VAL A 162 -3.84 10.58 12.93
CA VAL A 162 -4.85 9.79 12.24
C VAL A 162 -6.18 10.52 12.36
N GLY A 163 -6.66 11.05 11.25
CA GLY A 163 -7.96 11.73 11.16
C GLY A 163 -9.15 10.78 11.25
N GLY A 164 -10.34 11.36 11.47
CA GLY A 164 -11.59 10.61 11.39
C GLY A 164 -11.87 10.10 9.97
N THR A 165 -12.54 8.95 9.86
CA THR A 165 -12.83 8.31 8.57
C THR A 165 -14.13 8.81 7.95
N SER A 166 -14.14 8.92 6.61
CA SER A 166 -15.33 9.16 5.80
C SER A 166 -16.01 7.87 5.33
N LEU A 167 -15.42 6.72 5.62
CA LEU A 167 -15.90 5.42 5.17
C LEU A 167 -17.19 5.02 5.88
N SER A 168 -18.06 4.31 5.16
CA SER A 168 -19.18 3.61 5.81
C SER A 168 -18.62 2.59 6.79
N ARG A 169 -19.33 2.37 7.89
CA ARG A 169 -18.93 1.42 8.93
C ARG A 169 -20.14 0.61 9.35
N THR A 170 -19.96 -0.70 9.50
CA THR A 170 -21.03 -1.63 9.90
C THR A 170 -20.57 -2.53 11.04
N GLY A 171 -21.49 -3.32 11.60
CA GLY A 171 -21.19 -4.18 12.74
C GLY A 171 -20.68 -3.38 13.95
N SER A 172 -19.66 -3.90 14.63
CA SER A 172 -19.04 -3.23 15.78
C SER A 172 -18.24 -1.98 15.42
N PHE A 173 -18.04 -1.68 14.12
CA PHE A 173 -17.36 -0.46 13.67
C PHE A 173 -18.30 0.74 13.54
N ALA A 174 -19.62 0.54 13.62
CA ALA A 174 -20.58 1.64 13.57
C ALA A 174 -20.29 2.67 14.68
N GLY A 175 -20.06 3.93 14.28
CA GLY A 175 -19.71 5.03 15.20
C GLY A 175 -18.26 5.05 15.73
N ARG A 176 -17.38 4.13 15.28
CA ARG A 176 -15.95 4.12 15.65
C ARG A 176 -15.10 4.85 14.62
N PHE A 177 -13.93 5.38 14.98
CA PHE A 177 -13.00 6.09 14.07
C PHE A 177 -13.51 7.47 13.61
N GLU A 178 -14.26 8.18 14.46
CA GLU A 178 -14.79 9.54 14.14
C GLU A 178 -13.89 10.68 14.59
N SER A 179 -13.18 10.49 15.71
CA SER A 179 -12.25 11.46 16.25
C SER A 179 -10.86 11.30 15.64
N ALA A 180 -10.15 12.41 15.52
CA ALA A 180 -8.72 12.38 15.24
C ALA A 180 -7.97 11.87 16.48
N GLU A 181 -6.95 11.05 16.25
CA GLU A 181 -6.08 10.49 17.29
C GLU A 181 -4.61 10.74 16.90
N THR A 182 -3.72 10.77 17.87
CA THR A 182 -2.28 10.93 17.64
C THR A 182 -1.51 9.83 18.37
N ALA A 183 -0.68 9.09 17.64
CA ALA A 183 0.27 8.14 18.20
C ALA A 183 1.68 8.76 18.20
N THR A 184 2.36 8.72 19.34
CA THR A 184 3.70 9.31 19.50
C THR A 184 4.75 8.21 19.67
N PHE A 185 5.89 8.40 19.01
CA PHE A 185 7.04 7.50 19.05
C PHE A 185 8.32 8.31 19.27
N GLU A 186 9.10 7.91 20.27
CA GLU A 186 10.50 8.32 20.37
C GLU A 186 11.34 7.36 19.53
N PHE A 187 12.22 7.87 18.68
CA PHE A 187 13.11 7.06 17.86
C PHE A 187 14.47 7.71 17.66
N ALA A 188 15.50 6.88 17.51
CA ALA A 188 16.83 7.31 17.09
C ALA A 188 16.98 7.04 15.60
N PHE A 189 17.35 8.07 14.83
CA PHE A 189 17.79 7.91 13.46
C PHE A 189 19.30 7.72 13.42
N ASP A 190 19.72 6.54 12.95
CA ASP A 190 21.11 6.15 12.78
C ASP A 190 21.24 5.57 11.36
N THR A 191 22.20 6.08 10.58
CA THR A 191 22.39 5.64 9.19
C THR A 191 22.98 4.25 9.10
N ASP A 192 23.74 3.78 10.10
CA ASP A 192 24.20 2.39 10.14
C ASP A 192 23.00 1.44 10.26
N ASP A 193 22.02 1.81 11.08
CA ASP A 193 20.77 1.06 11.22
C ASP A 193 19.94 1.06 9.94
N LEU A 194 19.92 2.17 9.21
CA LEU A 194 19.30 2.25 7.89
C LEU A 194 20.03 1.36 6.88
N TYR A 195 21.36 1.41 6.83
CA TYR A 195 22.18 0.61 5.91
C TYR A 195 22.14 -0.90 6.17
N ASP A 196 21.68 -1.29 7.36
CA ASP A 196 21.41 -2.68 7.72
C ASP A 196 20.05 -3.20 7.21
N VAL A 197 19.17 -2.35 6.66
CA VAL A 197 17.91 -2.81 6.05
C VAL A 197 18.24 -3.67 4.82
N GLU A 198 17.64 -4.87 4.78
CA GLU A 198 17.92 -5.86 3.75
C GLU A 198 17.57 -5.35 2.35
N LEU A 199 18.49 -5.56 1.40
CA LEU A 199 18.22 -5.46 -0.01
C LEU A 199 18.54 -6.75 -0.74
N ARG A 200 17.68 -7.08 -1.70
CA ARG A 200 17.92 -8.22 -2.58
C ARG A 200 17.55 -7.87 -4.02
N ARG A 201 18.49 -8.10 -4.93
CA ARG A 201 18.23 -8.07 -6.37
C ARG A 201 17.57 -9.37 -6.80
N LEU A 202 16.52 -9.30 -7.62
CA LEU A 202 15.85 -10.49 -8.15
C LEU A 202 16.51 -11.06 -9.40
N GLY A 203 17.44 -10.32 -10.02
CA GLY A 203 18.19 -10.80 -11.18
C GLY A 203 17.28 -11.14 -12.35
N ASP A 204 17.48 -12.31 -12.95
CA ASP A 204 16.79 -12.75 -14.17
C ASP A 204 15.27 -12.95 -13.99
N GLU A 205 14.78 -13.06 -12.75
CA GLU A 205 13.34 -13.18 -12.46
C GLU A 205 12.60 -11.83 -12.48
N ALA A 206 13.33 -10.71 -12.39
CA ALA A 206 12.74 -9.39 -12.41
C ALA A 206 11.97 -9.13 -13.71
N GLY A 207 10.78 -8.52 -13.60
CA GLY A 207 9.88 -8.26 -14.73
C GLY A 207 8.92 -9.41 -15.06
N SER A 208 9.16 -10.61 -14.52
CA SER A 208 8.21 -11.71 -14.68
C SER A 208 6.93 -11.46 -13.88
N ARG A 209 5.79 -11.94 -14.40
CA ARG A 209 4.51 -11.85 -13.69
C ARG A 209 4.56 -12.64 -12.38
N GLY A 210 4.11 -12.01 -11.30
CA GLY A 210 4.16 -12.57 -9.95
C GLY A 210 4.41 -11.49 -8.92
N ALA A 211 4.20 -11.83 -7.64
CA ALA A 211 4.51 -10.95 -6.53
C ALA A 211 5.50 -11.61 -5.58
N VAL A 212 6.32 -10.78 -4.96
CA VAL A 212 7.13 -11.16 -3.80
C VAL A 212 6.18 -11.49 -2.65
N PRO A 213 6.39 -12.59 -1.92
CA PRO A 213 5.53 -12.95 -0.78
C PRO A 213 5.46 -11.83 0.26
N ALA A 214 4.28 -11.69 0.88
CA ALA A 214 4.11 -10.84 2.04
C ALA A 214 5.17 -11.14 3.12
N MET A 215 5.80 -10.10 3.66
CA MET A 215 6.78 -10.25 4.72
C MET A 215 6.10 -10.42 6.08
N GLU A 216 6.81 -11.04 7.03
CA GLU A 216 6.41 -11.02 8.43
C GLU A 216 6.72 -9.63 9.00
N MET A 217 5.74 -9.01 9.64
CA MET A 217 5.80 -7.61 10.09
C MET A 217 5.81 -7.53 11.62
N MET A 218 6.48 -8.46 12.31
CA MET A 218 6.52 -8.57 13.78
C MET A 218 5.12 -8.51 14.42
N GLY A 219 4.17 -9.25 13.87
CA GLY A 219 2.77 -9.27 14.32
C GLY A 219 1.95 -8.01 14.00
N VAL A 220 2.39 -7.15 13.07
CA VAL A 220 1.55 -6.11 12.46
C VAL A 220 0.78 -6.73 11.28
N PRO A 221 -0.54 -6.49 11.16
CA PRO A 221 -1.31 -7.01 10.03
C PRO A 221 -0.99 -6.24 8.74
N THR A 222 -0.82 -6.95 7.62
CA THR A 222 -0.47 -6.40 6.30
C THR A 222 -1.69 -6.00 5.45
N GLY A 223 -2.90 -6.29 5.94
CA GLY A 223 -4.14 -6.03 5.21
C GLY A 223 -4.52 -7.16 4.27
N LYS A 224 -4.04 -8.38 4.51
CA LYS A 224 -4.57 -9.58 3.87
C LYS A 224 -6.09 -9.68 4.13
N ALA A 225 -6.86 -9.80 3.06
CA ALA A 225 -8.30 -9.95 3.15
C ALA A 225 -8.68 -11.30 3.79
N PRO A 226 -9.82 -11.38 4.51
CA PRO A 226 -10.33 -12.66 5.01
C PRO A 226 -10.44 -13.70 3.90
N ALA A 227 -10.30 -14.98 4.25
CA ALA A 227 -10.49 -16.06 3.29
C ALA A 227 -11.92 -16.03 2.75
N VAL A 228 -12.09 -16.35 1.46
CA VAL A 228 -13.42 -16.35 0.80
C VAL A 228 -14.41 -17.26 1.51
N SER A 229 -13.95 -18.38 2.09
CA SER A 229 -14.78 -19.31 2.87
C SER A 229 -15.28 -18.76 4.19
N ASP A 230 -14.62 -17.73 4.72
CA ASP A 230 -14.89 -17.17 6.04
C ASP A 230 -15.77 -15.92 5.94
N LEU A 231 -15.94 -15.39 4.72
CA LEU A 231 -16.79 -14.24 4.44
C LEU A 231 -18.28 -14.62 4.52
N PRO A 232 -19.13 -13.77 5.15
CA PRO A 232 -20.52 -14.12 5.42
C PRO A 232 -21.43 -14.05 4.19
N GLY A 233 -22.45 -14.91 4.17
CA GLY A 233 -23.44 -14.93 3.10
C GLY A 233 -23.10 -15.90 1.98
N ARG A 234 -23.83 -15.81 0.87
CA ARG A 234 -23.66 -16.68 -0.29
C ARG A 234 -22.67 -16.05 -1.27
N HIS A 235 -21.62 -16.80 -1.58
CA HIS A 235 -20.65 -16.43 -2.61
C HIS A 235 -21.28 -16.57 -4.01
N LEU A 236 -21.30 -15.47 -4.76
CA LEU A 236 -21.85 -15.38 -6.12
C LEU A 236 -20.81 -15.74 -7.19
N GLY A 237 -19.53 -15.75 -6.83
CA GLY A 237 -18.43 -16.12 -7.71
C GLY A 237 -17.29 -15.12 -7.69
N ARG A 238 -16.25 -15.46 -8.45
CA ARG A 238 -15.02 -14.70 -8.60
C ARG A 238 -14.84 -14.25 -10.04
N GLN A 239 -14.41 -13.01 -10.22
CA GLN A 239 -13.91 -12.49 -11.48
C GLN A 239 -12.54 -11.85 -11.31
N THR A 240 -11.84 -11.68 -12.43
CA THR A 240 -10.53 -11.01 -12.48
C THR A 240 -10.58 -9.87 -13.48
N SER A 241 -10.04 -8.72 -13.13
CA SER A 241 -9.91 -7.56 -14.02
C SER A 241 -8.76 -6.68 -13.55
N ALA A 242 -7.97 -6.13 -14.48
CA ALA A 242 -6.75 -5.38 -14.19
C ALA A 242 -5.75 -6.10 -13.25
N ASP A 243 -5.71 -7.43 -13.32
CA ASP A 243 -4.94 -8.33 -12.44
C ASP A 243 -5.44 -8.42 -10.98
N ALA A 244 -6.53 -7.73 -10.62
CA ALA A 244 -7.17 -7.85 -9.31
C ALA A 244 -8.25 -8.94 -9.29
N LEU A 245 -8.47 -9.53 -8.13
CA LEU A 245 -9.52 -10.52 -7.88
C LEU A 245 -10.73 -9.83 -7.23
N PHE A 246 -11.92 -10.14 -7.71
CA PHE A 246 -13.19 -9.65 -7.18
C PHE A 246 -14.10 -10.82 -6.83
N ASP A 247 -14.35 -11.00 -5.53
CA ASP A 247 -15.31 -11.98 -5.01
C ASP A 247 -16.59 -11.26 -4.62
N ALA A 248 -17.72 -11.64 -5.23
CA ALA A 248 -19.03 -11.05 -4.96
C ALA A 248 -19.86 -11.95 -4.04
N PHE A 249 -20.61 -11.34 -3.12
CA PHE A 249 -21.39 -12.03 -2.11
C PHE A 249 -22.73 -11.34 -1.88
N VAL A 250 -23.71 -12.12 -1.42
CA VAL A 250 -24.99 -11.59 -0.92
C VAL A 250 -25.29 -12.11 0.48
N VAL A 251 -25.71 -11.22 1.37
CA VAL A 251 -26.34 -11.56 2.65
C VAL A 251 -27.83 -11.27 2.52
N ASP A 252 -28.66 -12.30 2.55
CA ASP A 252 -30.10 -12.17 2.26
C ASP A 252 -30.86 -11.28 3.26
N ASP A 253 -30.40 -11.23 4.52
CA ASP A 253 -30.87 -10.27 5.53
C ASP A 253 -29.84 -9.15 5.72
N GLY A 254 -30.08 -8.03 5.06
CA GLY A 254 -29.25 -6.85 5.06
C GLY A 254 -29.41 -5.96 6.30
N SER A 255 -30.28 -6.32 7.26
CA SER A 255 -30.58 -5.47 8.41
C SER A 255 -29.35 -5.12 9.25
N ARG A 256 -28.38 -6.04 9.37
CA ARG A 256 -27.07 -5.79 10.02
C ARG A 256 -26.28 -4.65 9.37
N PHE A 257 -26.46 -4.45 8.06
CA PHE A 257 -25.79 -3.42 7.27
C PHE A 257 -26.64 -2.14 7.14
N GLY A 258 -27.78 -2.08 7.84
CA GLY A 258 -28.67 -0.91 7.83
C GLY A 258 -29.47 -0.74 6.54
N VAL A 259 -29.72 -1.83 5.81
CA VAL A 259 -30.52 -1.82 4.58
C VAL A 259 -31.72 -2.77 4.69
N ASP A 260 -32.81 -2.42 4.01
CA ASP A 260 -33.95 -3.31 3.82
C ASP A 260 -33.65 -4.28 2.66
N GLY A 261 -34.07 -5.55 2.78
CA GLY A 261 -33.77 -6.59 1.79
C GLY A 261 -32.40 -7.22 2.02
N ALA A 262 -31.67 -7.48 0.93
CA ALA A 262 -30.36 -8.13 0.94
C ALA A 262 -29.20 -7.12 0.83
N TYR A 263 -28.03 -7.50 1.32
CA TYR A 263 -26.79 -6.75 1.18
C TYR A 263 -25.87 -7.42 0.17
N LEU A 264 -25.68 -6.77 -0.98
CA LEU A 264 -24.71 -7.17 -2.00
C LEU A 264 -23.38 -6.51 -1.71
N TYR A 265 -22.30 -7.29 -1.62
CA TYR A 265 -20.96 -6.74 -1.43
C TYR A 265 -19.88 -7.45 -2.24
N VAL A 266 -18.77 -6.75 -2.41
CA VAL A 266 -17.61 -7.17 -3.20
C VAL A 266 -16.35 -7.00 -2.35
N SER A 267 -15.62 -8.10 -2.20
CA SER A 267 -14.26 -8.12 -1.66
C SER A 267 -13.27 -8.09 -2.83
N ALA A 268 -12.54 -6.98 -2.98
CA ALA A 268 -11.50 -6.84 -3.99
C ALA A 268 -10.11 -7.01 -3.36
N ARG A 269 -9.24 -7.78 -4.00
CA ARG A 269 -7.91 -8.10 -3.47
C ARG A 269 -6.83 -8.21 -4.55
N THR A 270 -5.57 -7.99 -4.16
CA THR A 270 -4.41 -8.21 -5.02
C THR A 270 -4.26 -9.69 -5.38
N PRO A 271 -3.66 -10.03 -6.53
CA PRO A 271 -3.28 -11.39 -6.83
C PRO A 271 -2.11 -11.79 -5.91
N HIS A 272 -1.95 -13.09 -5.68
CA HIS A 272 -0.90 -13.72 -4.88
C HIS A 272 -0.98 -13.49 -3.37
N ASN A 273 -0.83 -12.25 -2.89
CA ASN A 273 -0.78 -11.94 -1.45
C ASN A 273 -2.17 -11.67 -0.85
N GLU A 274 -3.19 -11.50 -1.70
CA GLU A 274 -4.60 -11.32 -1.29
C GLU A 274 -4.81 -10.13 -0.35
N PHE A 275 -4.01 -9.08 -0.49
CA PHE A 275 -4.23 -7.82 0.24
C PHE A 275 -5.50 -7.14 -0.24
N VAL A 276 -6.25 -6.53 0.67
CA VAL A 276 -7.41 -5.70 0.30
C VAL A 276 -6.98 -4.64 -0.72
N LEU A 277 -7.82 -4.42 -1.73
CA LEU A 277 -7.59 -3.41 -2.76
C LEU A 277 -8.60 -2.25 -2.58
N PRO A 278 -8.21 -1.18 -1.87
CA PRO A 278 -9.14 -0.16 -1.42
C PRO A 278 -9.26 1.00 -2.41
N MET A 279 -10.07 1.98 -2.04
CA MET A 279 -10.15 3.30 -2.68
C MET A 279 -10.52 3.29 -4.18
N MET A 280 -11.26 2.29 -4.64
CA MET A 280 -11.86 2.27 -5.98
C MET A 280 -13.23 2.97 -6.00
N GLY A 281 -13.62 3.39 -7.21
CA GLY A 281 -15.02 3.61 -7.56
C GLY A 281 -15.57 2.35 -8.21
N VAL A 282 -16.48 1.66 -7.53
CA VAL A 282 -17.11 0.42 -8.02
C VAL A 282 -18.61 0.64 -8.19
N ARG A 283 -19.15 0.20 -9.32
CA ARG A 283 -20.60 0.19 -9.60
C ARG A 283 -21.09 -1.22 -9.88
N ALA A 284 -22.33 -1.49 -9.50
CA ALA A 284 -23.02 -2.74 -9.75
C ALA A 284 -24.31 -2.51 -10.56
N THR A 285 -24.54 -3.37 -11.54
CA THR A 285 -25.80 -3.52 -12.25
C THR A 285 -26.30 -4.94 -12.05
N LEU A 286 -27.56 -5.13 -11.67
CA LEU A 286 -28.20 -6.43 -11.48
C LEU A 286 -29.37 -6.57 -12.47
N GLU A 287 -29.39 -7.66 -13.20
CA GLU A 287 -30.43 -7.97 -14.19
C GLU A 287 -31.12 -9.29 -13.84
N ARG A 288 -32.46 -9.30 -13.92
CA ARG A 288 -33.31 -10.46 -13.71
C ARG A 288 -34.23 -10.65 -14.90
N ASP A 289 -34.16 -11.81 -15.56
CA ASP A 289 -34.99 -12.13 -16.73
C ASP A 289 -34.98 -11.01 -17.81
N GLY A 290 -33.84 -10.35 -17.98
CA GLY A 290 -33.66 -9.23 -18.92
C GLY A 290 -34.20 -7.87 -18.43
N THR A 291 -34.64 -7.77 -17.17
CA THR A 291 -35.05 -6.52 -16.52
C THR A 291 -34.00 -6.08 -15.51
N THR A 292 -33.53 -4.83 -15.61
CA THR A 292 -32.57 -4.26 -14.65
C THR A 292 -33.26 -3.95 -13.32
N THR A 293 -32.82 -4.59 -12.22
CA THR A 293 -33.33 -4.39 -10.85
C THR A 293 -32.42 -3.47 -10.03
N LEU A 294 -31.15 -3.37 -10.40
CA LEU A 294 -30.18 -2.39 -9.90
C LEU A 294 -29.44 -1.81 -11.10
N ASP A 295 -29.46 -0.49 -11.30
CA ASP A 295 -28.85 0.15 -12.46
C ASP A 295 -27.65 1.01 -12.07
N GLY A 296 -26.43 0.51 -12.33
CA GLY A 296 -25.19 1.26 -12.18
C GLY A 296 -24.96 1.85 -10.78
N ALA A 297 -25.48 1.21 -9.74
CA ALA A 297 -25.43 1.74 -8.38
C ALA A 297 -24.00 1.75 -7.86
N ARG A 298 -23.57 2.90 -7.31
CA ARG A 298 -22.25 3.01 -6.69
C ARG A 298 -22.22 2.24 -5.38
N LEU A 299 -21.27 1.32 -5.27
CA LEU A 299 -21.04 0.57 -4.05
C LEU A 299 -20.30 1.45 -3.03
N ALA A 300 -20.82 1.49 -1.80
CA ALA A 300 -20.21 2.24 -0.71
C ALA A 300 -18.94 1.54 -0.23
N ARG A 301 -17.87 2.31 -0.08
CA ARG A 301 -16.62 1.87 0.56
C ARG A 301 -16.89 1.72 2.05
N THR A 302 -16.76 0.50 2.56
CA THR A 302 -17.24 0.13 3.90
C THR A 302 -16.20 -0.64 4.68
N LEU A 303 -16.06 -0.33 5.97
CA LEU A 303 -15.29 -1.10 6.94
C LEU A 303 -16.25 -1.92 7.81
N ASP A 304 -15.98 -3.21 7.93
CA ASP A 304 -16.68 -4.11 8.86
C ASP A 304 -15.66 -5.02 9.55
N PRO A 305 -15.85 -5.36 10.83
CA PRO A 305 -14.94 -6.27 11.54
C PRO A 305 -14.84 -7.67 10.90
N ASP A 306 -15.91 -8.17 10.28
CA ASP A 306 -15.98 -9.53 9.72
C ASP A 306 -15.69 -9.54 8.21
N LEU A 307 -16.09 -8.49 7.48
CA LEU A 307 -15.88 -8.40 6.02
C LEU A 307 -14.58 -7.68 5.63
N SER A 308 -13.91 -7.01 6.58
CA SER A 308 -12.82 -6.06 6.32
C SER A 308 -13.27 -4.92 5.40
N TYR A 309 -12.33 -4.25 4.73
CA TYR A 309 -12.63 -3.24 3.72
C TYR A 309 -13.31 -3.89 2.49
N HIS A 310 -14.51 -3.43 2.16
CA HIS A 310 -15.30 -3.93 1.03
C HIS A 310 -16.12 -2.83 0.36
N TYR A 311 -16.75 -3.18 -0.77
CA TYR A 311 -17.66 -2.31 -1.50
C TYR A 311 -19.06 -2.92 -1.45
N GLY A 312 -20.07 -2.23 -0.94
CA GLY A 312 -21.41 -2.83 -0.81
C GLY A 312 -22.59 -1.88 -0.99
N THR A 313 -23.77 -2.47 -1.20
CA THR A 313 -25.05 -1.77 -1.37
C THR A 313 -26.21 -2.66 -0.93
N GLY A 314 -27.32 -2.04 -0.53
CA GLY A 314 -28.59 -2.75 -0.38
C GLY A 314 -29.25 -3.03 -1.73
N VAL A 315 -29.95 -4.15 -1.83
CA VAL A 315 -30.79 -4.58 -2.95
C VAL A 315 -32.02 -5.31 -2.41
N GLU A 316 -33.09 -5.43 -3.19
CA GLU A 316 -34.28 -6.17 -2.74
C GLU A 316 -33.96 -7.66 -2.49
N ALA A 317 -33.34 -8.31 -3.48
CA ALA A 317 -32.87 -9.69 -3.42
C ALA A 317 -31.85 -9.95 -4.53
N VAL A 318 -31.13 -11.08 -4.45
CA VAL A 318 -30.28 -11.62 -5.53
C VAL A 318 -30.65 -13.09 -5.70
N ASP A 319 -31.35 -13.43 -6.78
CA ASP A 319 -31.91 -14.75 -7.02
C ASP A 319 -31.10 -15.54 -8.05
N SER A 320 -31.23 -16.86 -8.04
CA SER A 320 -30.58 -17.70 -9.05
C SER A 320 -31.11 -17.39 -10.45
N GLY A 321 -30.21 -17.28 -11.42
CA GLY A 321 -30.50 -16.82 -12.77
C GLY A 321 -30.36 -15.30 -12.97
N ASP A 322 -30.11 -14.53 -11.89
CA ASP A 322 -29.74 -13.14 -12.02
C ASP A 322 -28.33 -13.01 -12.63
N ALA A 323 -28.09 -11.86 -13.26
CA ALA A 323 -26.76 -11.50 -13.74
C ALA A 323 -26.29 -10.21 -13.08
N LEU A 324 -25.18 -10.30 -12.36
CA LEU A 324 -24.51 -9.16 -11.74
C LEU A 324 -23.36 -8.71 -12.65
N THR A 325 -23.32 -7.42 -12.98
CA THR A 325 -22.18 -6.80 -13.68
C THR A 325 -21.53 -5.77 -12.77
N LEU A 326 -20.23 -5.90 -12.55
CA LEU A 326 -19.40 -4.92 -11.85
C LEU A 326 -18.59 -4.10 -12.85
N SER A 327 -18.48 -2.80 -12.58
CA SER A 327 -17.59 -1.90 -13.31
C SER A 327 -16.77 -1.06 -12.33
N VAL A 328 -15.52 -0.77 -12.69
CA VAL A 328 -14.63 0.10 -11.91
C VAL A 328 -14.41 1.37 -12.73
N ASP A 329 -14.93 2.49 -12.24
CA ASP A 329 -14.82 3.80 -12.92
C ASP A 329 -13.65 4.64 -12.43
N VAL A 330 -13.17 4.35 -11.21
CA VAL A 330 -11.97 4.93 -10.63
C VAL A 330 -11.09 3.80 -10.11
N PRO A 331 -9.85 3.62 -10.64
CA PRO A 331 -8.94 2.58 -10.16
C PRO A 331 -8.54 2.84 -8.70
N PRO A 332 -7.87 1.90 -8.01
CA PRO A 332 -7.41 2.10 -6.64
C PRO A 332 -6.59 3.38 -6.52
N GLN A 333 -7.05 4.31 -5.69
CA GLN A 333 -6.39 5.59 -5.40
C GLN A 333 -5.34 5.45 -4.29
N VAL A 334 -4.56 4.37 -4.34
CA VAL A 334 -3.42 4.14 -3.46
C VAL A 334 -2.13 4.35 -4.24
N ALA A 335 -1.13 4.90 -3.57
CA ALA A 335 0.21 4.94 -4.09
C ALA A 335 0.77 3.50 -4.20
N ARG A 336 1.56 3.25 -5.25
CA ARG A 336 2.08 1.92 -5.58
C ARG A 336 3.60 1.96 -5.56
N HIS A 337 4.19 0.90 -5.02
CA HIS A 337 5.61 0.63 -5.11
C HIS A 337 5.95 -0.17 -6.37
N ASP A 338 7.23 -0.31 -6.65
CA ASP A 338 7.75 -1.17 -7.73
C ASP A 338 7.11 -2.58 -7.67
N GLY A 339 6.72 -3.09 -8.83
CA GLY A 339 6.04 -4.38 -8.98
C GLY A 339 4.50 -4.29 -8.94
N TYR A 340 3.94 -3.18 -8.48
CA TYR A 340 2.50 -2.89 -8.49
C TYR A 340 2.13 -1.65 -9.28
N GLU A 341 3.08 -0.78 -9.61
CA GLU A 341 2.84 0.54 -10.20
C GLU A 341 2.17 0.50 -11.57
N THR A 342 2.30 -0.59 -12.33
CA THR A 342 1.62 -0.77 -13.63
C THR A 342 0.33 -1.58 -13.53
N ALA A 343 0.00 -2.11 -12.36
CA ALA A 343 -1.17 -2.94 -12.12
C ALA A 343 -2.40 -2.11 -11.67
N PHE A 344 -3.59 -2.71 -11.82
CA PHE A 344 -4.85 -2.16 -11.30
C PHE A 344 -5.22 -0.78 -11.88
N MET A 345 -5.02 -0.58 -13.19
CA MET A 345 -5.27 0.72 -13.85
C MET A 345 -6.49 0.72 -14.77
N ALA A 346 -6.61 -0.30 -15.63
CA ALA A 346 -7.66 -0.39 -16.63
C ALA A 346 -8.51 -1.65 -16.40
N PHE A 347 -9.77 -1.47 -16.02
CA PHE A 347 -10.68 -2.54 -15.67
C PHE A 347 -11.70 -2.79 -16.77
N GLU A 348 -11.77 -4.02 -17.26
CA GLU A 348 -12.90 -4.50 -18.05
C GLU A 348 -14.10 -4.82 -17.11
N PRO A 349 -15.35 -4.63 -17.58
CA PRO A 349 -16.53 -5.04 -16.83
C PRO A 349 -16.52 -6.53 -16.52
N MET A 350 -16.94 -6.88 -15.30
CA MET A 350 -16.93 -8.24 -14.79
C MET A 350 -18.36 -8.73 -14.62
N ARG A 351 -18.72 -9.86 -15.24
CA ARG A 351 -20.06 -10.44 -15.17
C ARG A 351 -20.07 -11.71 -14.32
N PHE A 352 -21.05 -11.83 -13.43
CA PHE A 352 -21.28 -12.99 -12.56
C PHE A 352 -22.68 -13.54 -12.88
N GLU A 353 -22.77 -14.85 -13.09
CA GLU A 353 -24.02 -15.57 -13.29
C GLU A 353 -24.39 -16.23 -11.95
N VAL A 354 -25.56 -15.91 -11.40
CA VAL A 354 -25.96 -16.20 -10.00
C VAL A 354 -26.69 -17.53 -9.82
#